data_AF-A0A1H6CF40-F1
#
_entry.id   AF-A0A1H6CF40-F1
#
_cell.length_a   1.000
_cell.length_b   1.000
_cell.length_c   1.000
_cell.angle_alpha   90.00
_cell.angle_beta   90.00
_cell.angle_gamma   90.00
#
_symmetry.space_group_name_H-M   'P 1'
#
loop_
_entity.id
_entity.type
_entity.pdbx_description
1 polymer ?
#
loop_
_entity_poly.entity_id
_entity_poly.type
_entity_poly.pdbx_seq_one_letter_code
_entity_poly.pdbx_strand_id
1 'polypeptide(L)'
;MRGSWRWAAGLVCVPLLAGCTQVSGTPGAQPSVESRAQPGRLPIDLEVGGERASGGVVVSGGMPAPYNYGPTVLADGGQYRVWWCSQLPGIGPPGDDVLHAASGSPDGPFTDSGGAPAVPVFSGQPGGFDGMHTCDPSVLKVADRYYLYYTGAAGDDHAHGNSIGVASSADGRSWRREAGGAPIVRPSGEVHRENAYGAGQPSALYLDGWFYLMFTDTTASGAGWNGAGQFVLRARDPEFRSQLEALTGEGFRPAGGARARSVVDAFSADWMWAPALDAFAIAHQTADGTSVTFWDRDFTSHPYPPVLIPGPWQEGPGLVRRPDGTAPVSTSDPCGTVPLDVLRATALLPAPTDIRHFGIDATGFEGCATPEQAAVVLDGFAVPSPARTVDVVHDGQRVRVERRSVAELLVTGVLDRRVSAVDELPVVGTIGTGAEALRAPSGEVALLDDEGRLWTVAPEVAAANESPVTDVSQPEWDSRPRGGDLRR
;
A
#
# COMPACT_ATOMS: atom_id res chain seq x y z
N MET A 1 7.69 51.83 54.15
CA MET A 1 6.63 50.79 54.15
C MET A 1 6.23 50.51 52.72
N ARG A 2 6.01 49.22 52.39
CA ARG A 2 5.80 48.62 51.07
C ARG A 2 4.41 48.91 50.49
N GLY A 3 4.26 48.78 49.15
CA GLY A 3 2.96 48.60 48.47
C GLY A 3 3.05 48.91 46.96
N SER A 4 3.65 48.04 46.15
CA SER A 4 2.99 47.04 45.29
C SER A 4 2.08 47.60 44.18
N TRP A 5 2.63 47.80 42.99
CA TRP A 5 1.89 47.89 41.72
C TRP A 5 1.77 46.48 41.11
N ARG A 6 0.54 46.01 40.96
CA ARG A 6 0.22 44.76 40.24
C ARG A 6 0.06 45.10 38.75
N TRP A 7 0.97 44.59 37.94
CA TRP A 7 0.77 44.50 36.49
C TRP A 7 -0.13 43.28 36.22
N ALA A 8 -1.33 43.53 35.69
CA ALA A 8 -2.15 42.49 35.10
C ALA A 8 -1.59 42.20 33.70
N ALA A 9 -0.85 41.12 33.56
CA ALA A 9 -0.51 40.57 32.25
C ALA A 9 -1.78 39.90 31.69
N GLY A 10 -2.46 40.59 30.79
CA GLY A 10 -3.50 39.98 29.96
C GLY A 10 -2.83 38.99 29.00
N LEU A 11 -3.03 37.69 29.24
CA LEU A 11 -2.79 36.67 28.22
C LEU A 11 -3.78 36.90 27.10
N VAL A 12 -3.32 37.54 26.03
CA VAL A 12 -4.00 37.50 24.74
C VAL A 12 -3.72 36.13 24.16
N CYS A 13 -4.63 35.18 24.36
CA CYS A 13 -4.68 33.97 23.56
C CYS A 13 -5.05 34.38 22.13
N VAL A 14 -4.03 34.59 21.29
CA VAL A 14 -4.21 34.62 19.84
C VAL A 14 -4.46 33.16 19.43
N PRO A 15 -5.63 32.81 18.84
CA PRO A 15 -5.78 31.51 18.23
C PRO A 15 -4.80 31.46 17.05
N LEU A 16 -3.76 30.64 17.17
CA LEU A 16 -2.95 30.22 16.03
C LEU A 16 -3.87 29.38 15.14
N LEU A 17 -4.49 30.03 14.17
CA LEU A 17 -5.09 29.35 13.03
C LEU A 17 -3.92 28.73 12.26
N ALA A 18 -3.65 27.45 12.49
CA ALA A 18 -2.80 26.66 11.61
C ALA A 18 -3.42 26.78 10.20
N GLY A 19 -2.75 27.53 9.34
CA GLY A 19 -3.15 27.70 7.95
C GLY A 19 -2.90 26.41 7.21
N CYS A 20 -3.80 25.43 7.35
CA CYS A 20 -3.85 24.31 6.43
C CYS A 20 -4.19 24.90 5.05
N THR A 21 -3.20 25.15 4.20
CA THR A 21 -3.50 25.38 2.79
C THR A 21 -3.92 24.03 2.22
N GLN A 22 -5.22 23.75 2.31
CA GLN A 22 -5.82 22.71 1.50
C GLN A 22 -5.56 23.07 0.05
N VAL A 23 -5.02 22.13 -0.72
CA VAL A 23 -5.15 22.23 -2.16
C VAL A 23 -6.62 21.98 -2.50
N SER A 24 -7.37 23.07 -2.64
CA SER A 24 -8.80 23.07 -2.85
C SER A 24 -9.12 23.31 -4.32
N GLY A 25 -9.90 22.42 -4.91
CA GLY A 25 -10.37 22.51 -6.27
C GLY A 25 -10.87 21.16 -6.77
N THR A 26 -12.11 21.10 -7.26
CA THR A 26 -12.56 19.96 -8.06
C THR A 26 -11.71 19.94 -9.34
N PRO A 27 -11.12 18.79 -9.75
CA PRO A 27 -10.47 18.67 -11.05
C PRO A 27 -11.39 19.21 -12.15
N GLY A 28 -10.82 19.85 -13.18
CA GLY A 28 -11.61 20.33 -14.31
C GLY A 28 -12.31 19.17 -15.02
N ALA A 29 -13.35 19.48 -15.81
CA ALA A 29 -13.90 18.49 -16.74
C ALA A 29 -12.76 17.93 -17.60
N GLN A 30 -12.57 16.62 -17.56
CA GLN A 30 -11.49 15.94 -18.27
C GLN A 30 -11.50 16.38 -19.75
N PRO A 31 -10.43 16.99 -20.29
CA PRO A 31 -10.18 16.78 -21.70
C PRO A 31 -9.97 15.27 -21.84
N SER A 32 -10.72 14.64 -22.75
CA SER A 32 -10.54 13.24 -23.09
C SER A 32 -9.04 13.00 -23.25
N VAL A 33 -8.43 12.24 -22.33
CA VAL A 33 -7.10 11.68 -22.58
C VAL A 33 -7.31 10.88 -23.85
N GLU A 34 -6.77 11.37 -24.97
CA GLU A 34 -6.84 10.64 -26.23
C GLU A 34 -6.24 9.26 -25.95
N SER A 35 -7.12 8.27 -25.83
CA SER A 35 -6.77 6.87 -25.82
C SER A 35 -6.07 6.62 -27.14
N ARG A 36 -4.74 6.69 -27.15
CA ARG A 36 -3.99 5.90 -28.11
C ARG A 36 -4.09 4.46 -27.64
N ALA A 37 -5.28 3.88 -27.84
CA ALA A 37 -5.46 2.45 -27.86
C ALA A 37 -4.35 1.88 -28.74
N GLN A 38 -3.59 0.91 -28.21
CA GLN A 38 -2.81 0.06 -29.09
C GLN A 38 -3.78 -0.52 -30.14
N PRO A 39 -3.40 -0.56 -31.43
CA PRO A 39 -4.21 -1.26 -32.40
C PRO A 39 -4.30 -2.73 -31.99
N GLY A 40 -5.44 -3.19 -31.46
CA GLY A 40 -5.70 -4.63 -31.32
C GLY A 40 -6.57 -5.12 -30.15
N ARG A 41 -6.79 -4.36 -29.07
CA ARG A 41 -7.62 -4.84 -27.94
C ARG A 41 -8.50 -3.73 -27.40
N LEU A 42 -9.82 -3.93 -27.45
CA LEU A 42 -10.78 -3.05 -26.79
C LEU A 42 -10.62 -3.20 -25.26
N PRO A 43 -10.81 -2.11 -24.48
CA PRO A 43 -10.88 -2.23 -23.03
C PRO A 43 -11.91 -3.27 -22.60
N ILE A 44 -11.63 -3.98 -21.51
CA ILE A 44 -12.57 -4.94 -20.92
C ILE A 44 -13.42 -4.17 -19.91
N ASP A 45 -14.74 -4.24 -20.04
CA ASP A 45 -15.64 -3.64 -19.07
C ASP A 45 -15.63 -4.46 -17.77
N LEU A 46 -15.26 -3.80 -16.67
CA LEU A 46 -15.37 -4.39 -15.34
C LEU A 46 -16.81 -4.30 -14.84
N GLU A 47 -17.26 -5.37 -14.17
CA GLU A 47 -18.46 -5.33 -13.35
C GLU A 47 -18.09 -4.87 -11.94
N VAL A 48 -19.00 -4.15 -11.29
CA VAL A 48 -18.82 -3.70 -9.90
C VAL A 48 -19.96 -4.19 -9.02
N GLY A 49 -19.61 -4.70 -7.84
CA GLY A 49 -20.56 -5.21 -6.86
C GLY A 49 -20.01 -5.19 -5.44
N GLY A 50 -20.69 -5.89 -4.53
CA GLY A 50 -20.17 -6.09 -3.17
C GLY A 50 -19.94 -4.79 -2.39
N GLU A 51 -20.77 -3.76 -2.59
CA GLU A 51 -20.60 -2.44 -1.97
C GLU A 51 -20.47 -2.54 -0.43
N ARG A 52 -19.46 -1.85 0.10
CA ARG A 52 -19.13 -1.79 1.53
C ARG A 52 -19.03 -0.33 1.97
N ALA A 53 -19.49 -0.06 3.17
CA ALA A 53 -19.28 1.23 3.84
C ALA A 53 -19.34 1.03 5.36
N SER A 54 -18.39 1.64 6.09
CA SER A 54 -18.43 1.60 7.54
C SER A 54 -19.63 2.36 8.09
N GLY A 55 -20.17 1.88 9.21
CA GLY A 55 -21.30 2.52 9.91
C GLY A 55 -21.00 3.93 10.43
N GLY A 56 -19.72 4.33 10.50
CA GLY A 56 -19.27 5.64 10.96
C GLY A 56 -17.77 5.82 10.79
N VAL A 57 -17.21 6.78 11.52
CA VAL A 57 -15.76 7.06 11.57
C VAL A 57 -15.01 5.84 12.11
N VAL A 58 -13.96 5.43 11.41
CA VAL A 58 -13.16 4.25 11.77
C VAL A 58 -11.77 4.62 12.29
N VAL A 59 -11.21 5.74 11.82
CA VAL A 59 -9.89 6.25 12.23
C VAL A 59 -10.05 7.65 12.82
N SER A 60 -9.43 7.88 13.98
CA SER A 60 -9.45 9.17 14.68
C SER A 60 -8.22 9.35 15.57
N GLY A 61 -7.63 10.55 15.56
CA GLY A 61 -6.61 10.98 16.52
C GLY A 61 -7.16 11.36 17.91
N GLY A 62 -8.48 11.32 18.11
CA GLY A 62 -9.14 11.66 19.38
C GLY A 62 -9.36 13.15 19.62
N MET A 63 -9.86 13.50 20.82
CA MET A 63 -10.29 14.86 21.19
C MET A 63 -9.24 16.00 21.14
N PRO A 64 -7.91 15.75 21.06
CA PRO A 64 -6.96 16.81 20.74
C PRO A 64 -6.60 16.91 19.25
N ALA A 65 -6.99 15.95 18.40
CA ALA A 65 -6.67 15.94 16.97
C ALA A 65 -7.73 16.68 16.12
N PRO A 66 -7.43 17.89 15.62
CA PRO A 66 -8.44 18.72 14.95
C PRO A 66 -8.81 18.24 13.53
N TYR A 67 -7.99 17.40 12.91
CA TYR A 67 -8.20 16.88 11.56
C TYR A 67 -7.53 15.52 11.38
N ASN A 68 -8.01 14.73 10.42
CA ASN A 68 -7.51 13.38 10.15
C ASN A 68 -7.69 13.08 8.65
N TYR A 69 -6.60 13.03 7.88
CA TYR A 69 -6.66 12.83 6.42
C TYR A 69 -5.37 12.21 5.86
N GLY A 70 -5.34 11.97 4.54
CA GLY A 70 -4.22 11.36 3.83
C GLY A 70 -3.84 9.98 4.36
N PRO A 71 -4.79 9.02 4.49
CA PRO A 71 -4.45 7.73 5.07
C PRO A 71 -3.64 6.85 4.09
N THR A 72 -2.73 6.05 4.62
CA THR A 72 -2.25 4.80 4.01
C THR A 72 -2.74 3.62 4.83
N VAL A 73 -3.19 2.55 4.16
CA VAL A 73 -3.74 1.35 4.81
C VAL A 73 -3.04 0.09 4.34
N LEU A 74 -2.35 -0.61 5.23
CA LEU A 74 -1.72 -1.90 4.94
C LEU A 74 -2.44 -3.05 5.64
N ALA A 75 -2.80 -4.10 4.91
CA ALA A 75 -3.17 -5.40 5.45
C ALA A 75 -1.88 -6.22 5.70
N ASP A 76 -1.38 -6.21 6.93
CA ASP A 76 -0.09 -6.79 7.33
C ASP A 76 -0.23 -7.60 8.62
N GLY A 77 0.33 -8.81 8.65
CA GLY A 77 0.34 -9.67 9.85
C GLY A 77 -1.06 -10.00 10.39
N GLY A 78 -2.06 -10.11 9.53
CA GLY A 78 -3.45 -10.37 9.92
C GLY A 78 -4.19 -9.16 10.52
N GLN A 79 -3.63 -7.95 10.40
CA GLN A 79 -4.24 -6.70 10.84
C GLN A 79 -4.26 -5.67 9.71
N TYR A 80 -5.18 -4.72 9.80
CA TYR A 80 -5.15 -3.49 9.03
C TYR A 80 -4.42 -2.43 9.84
N ARG A 81 -3.34 -1.89 9.30
CA ARG A 81 -2.52 -0.84 9.90
C ARG A 81 -2.73 0.45 9.11
N VAL A 82 -3.04 1.54 9.80
CA VAL A 82 -3.29 2.84 9.17
C VAL A 82 -2.30 3.87 9.69
N TRP A 83 -1.74 4.65 8.76
CA TRP A 83 -1.01 5.87 9.04
C TRP A 83 -1.72 7.02 8.36
N TRP A 84 -1.84 8.17 9.03
CA TRP A 84 -2.54 9.33 8.46
C TRP A 84 -1.97 10.62 9.02
N CYS A 85 -2.26 11.71 8.31
CA CYS A 85 -1.91 13.06 8.72
C CYS A 85 -2.94 13.62 9.70
N SER A 86 -2.44 14.18 10.79
CA SER A 86 -3.21 14.82 11.85
C SER A 86 -2.27 15.74 12.63
N GLN A 87 -2.76 16.43 13.66
CA GLN A 87 -1.90 17.12 14.62
C GLN A 87 -2.29 16.72 16.03
N LEU A 88 -1.31 16.43 16.88
CA LEU A 88 -1.54 16.27 18.31
C LEU A 88 -0.92 17.44 19.08
N PRO A 89 -1.73 18.44 19.50
CA PRO A 89 -1.25 19.59 20.24
C PRO A 89 -0.34 19.23 21.42
N GLY A 90 0.84 19.86 21.48
CA GLY A 90 1.83 19.62 22.52
C GLY A 90 2.80 18.48 22.21
N ILE A 91 2.67 17.82 21.06
CA ILE A 91 3.64 16.88 20.52
C ILE A 91 4.42 17.58 19.39
N GLY A 92 5.75 17.49 19.43
CA GLY A 92 6.61 17.98 18.35
C GLY A 92 6.46 19.48 18.04
N PRO A 93 6.87 19.91 16.83
CA PRO A 93 6.54 21.23 16.28
C PRO A 93 5.04 21.43 16.11
N PRO A 94 4.53 22.67 16.03
CA PRO A 94 3.10 22.97 15.93
C PRO A 94 2.48 22.69 14.54
N GLY A 95 3.07 21.80 13.74
CA GLY A 95 2.56 21.37 12.43
C GLY A 95 1.93 19.99 12.44
N ASP A 96 1.86 19.36 11.27
CA ASP A 96 1.30 18.02 11.10
C ASP A 96 2.24 16.92 11.60
N ASP A 97 1.64 15.91 12.20
CA ASP A 97 2.23 14.64 12.59
C ASP A 97 1.63 13.48 11.77
N VAL A 98 2.39 12.41 11.64
CA VAL A 98 1.87 11.11 11.21
C VAL A 98 1.45 10.32 12.43
N LEU A 99 0.16 9.97 12.49
CA LEU A 99 -0.41 9.09 13.50
C LEU A 99 -0.44 7.65 13.01
N HIS A 100 -0.54 6.70 13.95
CA HIS A 100 -0.69 5.28 13.67
C HIS A 100 -1.75 4.62 14.57
N ALA A 101 -2.49 3.67 14.00
CA ALA A 101 -3.39 2.76 14.69
C ALA A 101 -3.58 1.46 13.88
N ALA A 102 -4.15 0.43 14.51
CA ALA A 102 -4.45 -0.83 13.85
C ALA A 102 -5.84 -1.37 14.21
N SER A 103 -6.36 -2.26 13.37
CA SER A 103 -7.62 -2.98 13.59
C SER A 103 -7.58 -4.38 12.97
N GLY A 104 -8.45 -5.28 13.42
CA GLY A 104 -8.69 -6.57 12.77
C GLY A 104 -9.62 -6.47 11.55
N SER A 105 -10.20 -5.30 11.29
CA SER A 105 -11.17 -5.06 10.21
C SER A 105 -10.96 -3.67 9.59
N PRO A 106 -11.18 -3.48 8.28
CA PRO A 106 -11.17 -2.15 7.67
C PRO A 106 -12.32 -1.26 8.18
N ASP A 107 -13.37 -1.85 8.77
CA ASP A 107 -14.47 -1.13 9.43
C ASP A 107 -14.12 -0.65 10.85
N GLY A 108 -12.89 -0.90 11.30
CA GLY A 108 -12.42 -0.45 12.61
C GLY A 108 -13.10 -1.15 13.79
N PRO A 109 -13.06 -0.53 15.00
CA PRO A 109 -12.33 0.71 15.28
C PRO A 109 -10.82 0.52 15.13
N PHE A 110 -10.12 1.56 14.68
CA PHE A 110 -8.66 1.60 14.68
C PHE A 110 -8.17 2.19 16.00
N THR A 111 -7.35 1.44 16.73
CA THR A 111 -6.82 1.82 18.04
C THR A 111 -5.35 1.40 18.17
N ASP A 112 -4.64 1.98 19.14
CA ASP A 112 -3.36 1.43 19.59
C ASP A 112 -3.60 0.28 20.60
N SER A 113 -2.51 -0.32 21.05
CA SER A 113 -2.41 -1.44 21.98
C SER A 113 -3.34 -1.28 23.18
N GLY A 114 -4.18 -2.30 23.43
CA GLY A 114 -5.14 -2.29 24.53
C GLY A 114 -6.36 -1.39 24.32
N GLY A 115 -6.61 -0.91 23.10
CA GLY A 115 -7.75 -0.05 22.77
C GLY A 115 -7.50 1.43 23.04
N ALA A 116 -6.24 1.84 23.21
CA ALA A 116 -5.87 3.24 23.41
C ALA A 116 -6.11 4.07 22.13
N PRO A 117 -6.30 5.40 22.24
CA PRO A 117 -6.33 6.28 21.07
C PRO A 117 -5.06 6.16 20.23
N ALA A 118 -5.14 6.62 18.98
CA ALA A 118 -4.01 6.71 18.08
C ALA A 118 -2.84 7.51 18.69
N VAL A 119 -1.62 7.16 18.28
CA VAL A 119 -0.39 7.81 18.76
C VAL A 119 0.36 8.46 17.60
N PRO A 120 1.06 9.58 17.84
CA PRO A 120 1.97 10.15 16.87
C PRO A 120 3.20 9.24 16.77
N VAL A 121 3.56 8.85 15.56
CA VAL A 121 4.72 8.01 15.28
C VAL A 121 5.81 8.75 14.52
N PHE A 122 5.49 9.87 13.89
CA PHE A 122 6.46 10.69 13.18
C PHE A 122 6.03 12.15 13.21
N SER A 123 6.98 13.04 13.53
CA SER A 123 6.77 14.48 13.69
C SER A 123 7.89 15.27 13.03
N GLY A 124 7.66 16.55 12.77
CA GLY A 124 8.66 17.45 12.19
C GLY A 124 9.96 17.54 13.00
N GLN A 125 11.08 17.77 12.31
CA GLN A 125 12.41 17.90 12.92
C GLN A 125 12.98 19.31 12.71
N PRO A 126 12.92 20.19 13.72
CA PRO A 126 13.40 21.57 13.60
C PRO A 126 14.79 21.67 12.98
N GLY A 127 14.92 22.53 11.98
CA GLY A 127 16.15 22.71 11.19
C GLY A 127 16.26 21.83 9.95
N GLY A 128 15.36 20.87 9.73
CA GLY A 128 15.21 20.10 8.50
C GLY A 128 14.24 20.73 7.48
N PHE A 129 14.11 20.12 6.30
CA PHE A 129 13.11 20.53 5.30
C PHE A 129 11.68 20.19 5.74
N ASP A 130 11.54 19.24 6.65
CA ASP A 130 10.32 18.80 7.32
C ASP A 130 10.28 19.32 8.76
N GLY A 131 10.80 20.54 8.96
CA GLY A 131 11.02 21.11 10.28
C GLY A 131 9.76 21.37 11.09
N MET A 132 8.63 21.53 10.42
CA MET A 132 7.35 21.85 11.05
C MET A 132 6.27 20.81 10.72
N HIS A 133 6.13 20.43 9.45
CA HIS A 133 5.08 19.51 9.00
C HIS A 133 5.67 18.21 8.46
N THR A 134 5.05 17.10 8.87
CA THR A 134 5.21 15.77 8.26
C THR A 134 3.82 15.18 8.02
N CYS A 135 3.42 15.08 6.76
CA CYS A 135 2.05 14.76 6.36
C CYS A 135 2.02 13.82 5.15
N ASP A 136 0.82 13.47 4.68
CA ASP A 136 0.57 12.58 3.53
C ASP A 136 1.42 11.29 3.55
N PRO A 137 1.34 10.48 4.63
CA PRO A 137 2.16 9.29 4.74
C PRO A 137 1.79 8.26 3.67
N SER A 138 2.79 7.79 2.92
CA SER A 138 2.74 6.54 2.16
C SER A 138 3.71 5.51 2.72
N VAL A 139 3.15 4.49 3.36
CA VAL A 139 3.90 3.39 3.96
C VAL A 139 3.84 2.13 3.10
N LEU A 140 5.00 1.52 2.84
CA LEU A 140 5.12 0.18 2.26
C LEU A 140 6.18 -0.62 3.03
N LYS A 141 6.20 -1.94 2.86
CA LYS A 141 7.17 -2.85 3.45
C LYS A 141 7.80 -3.70 2.36
N VAL A 142 9.13 -3.70 2.31
CA VAL A 142 9.91 -4.58 1.43
C VAL A 142 10.81 -5.45 2.30
N ALA A 143 10.68 -6.77 2.13
CA ALA A 143 11.22 -7.73 3.08
C ALA A 143 10.78 -7.39 4.53
N ASP A 144 11.71 -7.28 5.48
CA ASP A 144 11.40 -7.01 6.89
C ASP A 144 11.51 -5.52 7.28
N ARG A 145 11.43 -4.60 6.31
CA ARG A 145 11.58 -3.16 6.58
C ARG A 145 10.44 -2.35 5.97
N TYR A 146 9.85 -1.50 6.81
CA TYR A 146 8.90 -0.48 6.38
C TYR A 146 9.64 0.76 5.90
N TYR A 147 9.07 1.42 4.89
CA TYR A 147 9.47 2.70 4.38
C TYR A 147 8.26 3.64 4.41
N LEU A 148 8.44 4.82 4.96
CA LEU A 148 7.48 5.92 4.99
C LEU A 148 7.98 6.99 4.04
N TYR A 149 7.23 7.22 2.96
CA TYR A 149 7.35 8.41 2.12
C TYR A 149 6.37 9.45 2.64
N TYR A 150 6.78 10.69 2.75
CA TYR A 150 5.96 11.74 3.38
C TYR A 150 6.22 13.11 2.77
N THR A 151 5.21 13.96 2.79
CA THR A 151 5.35 15.40 2.52
C THR A 151 5.99 16.07 3.75
N GLY A 152 7.03 16.87 3.52
CA GLY A 152 7.67 17.69 4.54
C GLY A 152 7.66 19.18 4.20
N ALA A 153 7.44 20.01 5.22
CA ALA A 153 7.55 21.47 5.13
C ALA A 153 8.24 22.07 6.37
N ALA A 154 9.08 23.10 6.15
CA ALA A 154 9.87 23.73 7.20
C ALA A 154 9.20 24.94 7.86
N GLY A 155 8.15 25.49 7.27
CA GLY A 155 7.45 26.69 7.75
C GLY A 155 5.93 26.55 7.72
N ASP A 156 5.26 27.55 8.32
CA ASP A 156 3.85 27.52 8.72
C ASP A 156 2.81 27.58 7.58
N ASP A 157 3.18 28.03 6.37
CA ASP A 157 2.19 28.36 5.33
C ASP A 157 2.04 27.31 4.22
N HIS A 158 2.78 26.19 4.28
CA HIS A 158 2.90 25.17 3.23
C HIS A 158 3.13 25.73 1.81
N ALA A 159 3.39 27.04 1.69
CA ALA A 159 3.55 27.75 0.45
C ALA A 159 5.05 27.81 0.20
N HIS A 160 5.46 27.46 -1.01
CA HIS A 160 6.85 27.57 -1.45
C HIS A 160 7.80 26.52 -0.85
N GLY A 161 7.52 25.23 -1.06
CA GLY A 161 8.60 24.23 -1.01
C GLY A 161 8.31 22.88 -0.40
N ASN A 162 7.05 22.42 -0.35
CA ASN A 162 6.79 21.03 0.03
C ASN A 162 7.66 20.12 -0.81
N SER A 163 8.29 19.18 -0.12
CA SER A 163 9.21 18.21 -0.70
C SER A 163 8.94 16.86 -0.06
N ILE A 164 9.32 15.78 -0.74
CA ILE A 164 9.08 14.42 -0.26
C ILE A 164 10.33 13.90 0.42
N GLY A 165 10.16 13.39 1.64
CA GLY A 165 11.17 12.65 2.38
C GLY A 165 10.92 11.15 2.36
N VAL A 166 11.91 10.41 2.86
CA VAL A 166 11.77 8.98 3.18
C VAL A 166 12.32 8.70 4.59
N ALA A 167 11.66 7.80 5.31
CA ALA A 167 12.11 7.25 6.56
C ALA A 167 11.95 5.72 6.54
N SER A 168 12.74 4.99 7.33
CA SER A 168 12.57 3.55 7.46
C SER A 168 12.34 3.12 8.89
N SER A 169 11.69 1.96 9.05
CA SER A 169 11.34 1.41 10.34
C SER A 169 11.32 -0.12 10.30
N ALA A 170 11.64 -0.76 11.43
CA ALA A 170 11.49 -2.22 11.59
C ALA A 170 10.06 -2.60 12.03
N ASP A 171 9.37 -1.71 12.74
CA ASP A 171 8.04 -1.97 13.32
C ASP A 171 6.93 -1.12 12.67
N GLY A 172 7.29 -0.14 11.81
CA GLY A 172 6.35 0.82 11.22
C GLY A 172 5.85 1.87 12.21
N ARG A 173 6.53 2.05 13.35
CA ARG A 173 6.17 3.00 14.42
C ARG A 173 7.36 3.87 14.83
N SER A 174 8.54 3.27 14.92
CA SER A 174 9.78 3.95 15.25
C SER A 174 10.56 4.24 13.97
N TRP A 175 10.57 5.49 13.54
CA TRP A 175 11.09 5.87 12.23
C TRP A 175 12.47 6.52 12.31
N ARG A 176 13.35 6.15 11.38
CA ARG A 176 14.63 6.83 11.11
C ARG A 176 14.54 7.52 9.76
N ARG A 177 14.74 8.83 9.72
CA ARG A 177 14.88 9.58 8.45
C ARG A 177 16.05 9.01 7.65
N GLU A 178 15.77 8.68 6.40
CA GLU A 178 16.78 8.21 5.45
C GLU A 178 17.34 9.39 4.63
N ALA A 179 18.24 9.10 3.69
CA ALA A 179 18.89 10.10 2.86
C ALA A 179 19.58 11.24 3.66
N GLY A 180 19.94 11.00 4.92
CA GLY A 180 20.51 12.00 5.82
C GLY A 180 19.52 13.07 6.28
N GLY A 181 18.20 12.84 6.15
CA GLY A 181 17.17 13.82 6.45
C GLY A 181 16.97 14.89 5.36
N ALA A 182 17.53 14.69 4.17
CA ALA A 182 17.30 15.55 3.01
C ALA A 182 16.09 15.06 2.20
N PRO A 183 15.38 15.96 1.49
CA PRO A 183 14.28 15.54 0.63
C PRO A 183 14.81 14.79 -0.60
N ILE A 184 14.10 13.73 -0.96
CA ILE A 184 14.37 12.87 -2.13
C ILE A 184 13.64 13.35 -3.38
N VAL A 185 12.52 14.07 -3.25
CA VAL A 185 11.85 14.77 -4.35
C VAL A 185 11.60 16.22 -3.95
N ARG A 186 12.02 17.16 -4.80
CA ARG A 186 11.76 18.60 -4.67
C ARG A 186 10.76 19.06 -5.72
N PRO A 187 10.07 20.21 -5.55
CA PRO A 187 9.29 20.82 -6.62
C PRO A 187 10.13 21.00 -7.89
N SER A 188 9.54 20.79 -9.06
CA SER A 188 10.23 20.96 -10.35
C SER A 188 10.52 22.42 -10.68
N GLY A 189 9.63 23.33 -10.29
CA GLY A 189 9.75 24.77 -10.57
C GLY A 189 9.58 25.14 -12.04
N GLU A 190 9.02 24.26 -12.87
CA GLU A 190 8.87 24.47 -14.32
C GLU A 190 7.83 25.54 -14.66
N VAL A 191 6.75 25.62 -13.86
CA VAL A 191 5.64 26.54 -14.07
C VAL A 191 5.27 27.20 -12.75
N HIS A 192 5.17 28.53 -12.76
CA HIS A 192 4.71 29.32 -11.63
C HIS A 192 3.17 29.46 -11.67
N ARG A 193 2.51 29.00 -10.61
CA ARG A 193 1.05 29.06 -10.45
C ARG A 193 0.70 29.75 -9.13
N GLU A 194 -0.55 30.16 -8.98
CA GLU A 194 -1.08 30.64 -7.69
C GLU A 194 -0.98 29.55 -6.62
N ASN A 195 -1.28 28.30 -6.99
CA ASN A 195 -1.07 27.15 -6.12
C ASN A 195 0.43 26.79 -6.01
N ALA A 196 1.06 27.27 -4.94
CA ALA A 196 2.50 27.11 -4.67
C ALA A 196 2.84 25.91 -3.77
N TYR A 197 1.95 24.91 -3.64
CA TYR A 197 2.14 23.72 -2.80
C TYR A 197 3.48 23.02 -3.03
N GLY A 198 3.86 22.75 -4.28
CA GLY A 198 5.12 22.08 -4.61
C GLY A 198 4.97 20.56 -4.76
N ALA A 199 5.96 19.79 -4.30
CA ALA A 199 5.98 18.33 -4.44
C ALA A 199 5.57 17.64 -3.13
N GLY A 200 4.59 16.76 -3.18
CA GLY A 200 4.04 16.10 -1.99
C GLY A 200 3.00 15.05 -2.33
N GLN A 201 2.18 14.68 -1.36
CA GLN A 201 1.15 13.63 -1.47
C GLN A 201 1.69 12.35 -2.11
N PRO A 202 2.81 11.78 -1.59
CA PRO A 202 3.39 10.59 -2.16
C PRO A 202 2.47 9.38 -1.99
N SER A 203 2.46 8.50 -2.99
CA SER A 203 2.01 7.13 -2.87
C SER A 203 3.01 6.18 -3.53
N ALA A 204 3.49 5.21 -2.76
CA ALA A 204 4.58 4.32 -3.15
C ALA A 204 4.18 2.84 -3.07
N LEU A 205 4.73 2.05 -3.98
CA LEU A 205 4.62 0.58 -4.02
C LEU A 205 5.95 -0.04 -4.47
N TYR A 206 6.11 -1.34 -4.25
CA TYR A 206 7.25 -2.12 -4.72
C TYR A 206 6.78 -3.21 -5.68
N LEU A 207 7.38 -3.24 -6.87
CA LEU A 207 7.02 -4.18 -7.93
C LEU A 207 8.26 -4.55 -8.74
N ASP A 208 8.53 -5.85 -8.89
CA ASP A 208 9.61 -6.40 -9.72
C ASP A 208 11.00 -5.77 -9.49
N GLY A 209 11.34 -5.58 -8.22
CA GLY A 209 12.62 -5.00 -7.83
C GLY A 209 12.71 -3.49 -7.97
N TRP A 210 11.59 -2.80 -8.15
CA TRP A 210 11.53 -1.34 -8.27
C TRP A 210 10.64 -0.76 -7.18
N PHE A 211 11.13 0.30 -6.54
CA PHE A 211 10.29 1.23 -5.80
C PHE A 211 9.66 2.18 -6.79
N TYR A 212 8.34 2.25 -6.83
CA TYR A 212 7.59 3.26 -7.58
C TYR A 212 7.07 4.32 -6.61
N LEU A 213 7.06 5.58 -7.04
CA LEU A 213 6.54 6.72 -6.29
C LEU A 213 5.68 7.56 -7.23
N MET A 214 4.38 7.54 -7.01
CA MET A 214 3.42 8.49 -7.56
C MET A 214 3.31 9.69 -6.61
N PHE A 215 3.23 10.91 -7.13
CA PHE A 215 3.16 12.11 -6.28
C PHE A 215 2.59 13.32 -7.02
N THR A 216 2.07 14.27 -6.25
CA THR A 216 1.67 15.59 -6.74
C THR A 216 2.89 16.49 -6.92
N ASP A 217 2.95 17.26 -8.02
CA ASP A 217 3.81 18.45 -8.12
C ASP A 217 3.09 19.62 -8.79
N THR A 218 2.67 20.61 -8.01
CA THR A 218 1.91 21.77 -8.52
C THR A 218 2.75 22.73 -9.37
N THR A 219 4.07 22.56 -9.39
CA THR A 219 5.01 23.36 -10.18
C THR A 219 5.44 22.69 -11.47
N ALA A 220 5.00 21.45 -11.71
CA ALA A 220 5.33 20.69 -12.91
C ALA A 220 4.64 21.25 -14.16
N SER A 221 5.30 21.07 -15.31
CA SER A 221 4.74 21.48 -16.61
C SER A 221 3.56 20.62 -17.05
N GLY A 222 3.55 19.35 -16.66
CA GLY A 222 2.46 18.41 -16.95
C GLY A 222 1.26 18.50 -16.00
N ALA A 223 1.30 19.39 -15.00
CA ALA A 223 0.17 19.61 -14.09
C ALA A 223 -0.89 20.51 -14.74
N GLY A 224 -2.15 20.29 -14.39
CA GLY A 224 -3.30 21.10 -14.77
C GLY A 224 -3.17 22.57 -14.35
N TRP A 225 -4.13 23.38 -14.78
CA TRP A 225 -4.11 24.84 -14.56
C TRP A 225 -4.07 25.23 -13.08
N ASN A 226 -4.68 24.44 -12.21
CA ASN A 226 -4.70 24.60 -10.75
C ASN A 226 -3.54 23.86 -10.03
N GLY A 227 -2.66 23.20 -10.78
CA GLY A 227 -1.56 22.39 -10.25
C GLY A 227 -1.89 20.91 -10.02
N ALA A 228 -3.10 20.44 -10.34
CA ALA A 228 -3.46 19.02 -10.20
C ALA A 228 -2.65 18.15 -11.17
N GLY A 229 -2.25 16.96 -10.73
CA GLY A 229 -1.45 16.07 -11.55
C GLY A 229 -0.58 15.13 -10.72
N GLN A 230 -0.65 13.85 -11.03
CA GLN A 230 0.17 12.80 -10.45
C GLN A 230 1.32 12.40 -11.38
N PHE A 231 2.56 12.46 -10.89
CA PHE A 231 3.79 12.12 -11.60
C PHE A 231 4.40 10.85 -11.04
N VAL A 232 5.11 10.08 -11.86
CA VAL A 232 5.66 8.79 -11.44
C VAL A 232 7.19 8.76 -11.58
N LEU A 233 7.86 8.42 -10.49
CA LEU A 233 9.27 8.04 -10.45
C LEU A 233 9.38 6.55 -10.12
N ARG A 234 10.48 5.92 -10.54
CA ARG A 234 10.90 4.60 -10.02
C ARG A 234 12.40 4.52 -9.80
N ALA A 235 12.84 3.71 -8.86
CA ALA A 235 14.26 3.47 -8.55
C ALA A 235 14.50 2.07 -8.00
N ARG A 236 15.77 1.63 -7.99
CA ARG A 236 16.18 0.33 -7.43
C ARG A 236 16.42 0.36 -5.92
N ASP A 237 16.29 1.52 -5.30
CA ASP A 237 16.48 1.74 -3.86
C ASP A 237 15.41 2.70 -3.31
N PRO A 238 15.09 2.62 -2.01
CA PRO A 238 14.02 3.40 -1.39
C PRO A 238 14.34 4.89 -1.25
N GLU A 239 15.60 5.32 -1.44
CA GLU A 239 15.99 6.73 -1.38
C GLU A 239 15.93 7.41 -2.76
N PHE A 240 15.52 6.66 -3.80
CA PHE A 240 15.42 7.14 -5.18
C PHE A 240 16.76 7.65 -5.74
N ARG A 241 17.87 6.97 -5.44
CA ARG A 241 19.24 7.38 -5.83
C ARG A 241 19.84 6.55 -6.97
N SER A 242 19.45 5.30 -7.09
CA SER A 242 20.00 4.27 -7.98
C SER A 242 19.02 3.95 -9.10
N GLN A 243 19.50 4.08 -10.34
CA GLN A 243 18.69 3.88 -11.55
C GLN A 243 17.38 4.67 -11.51
N LEU A 244 17.43 5.91 -11.04
CA LEU A 244 16.26 6.76 -10.95
C LEU A 244 15.69 7.04 -12.34
N GLU A 245 14.43 6.68 -12.55
CA GLU A 245 13.68 6.89 -13.78
C GLU A 245 12.40 7.69 -13.51
N ALA A 246 12.03 8.52 -14.48
CA ALA A 246 10.76 9.25 -14.50
C ALA A 246 9.89 8.74 -15.64
N LEU A 247 8.59 8.66 -15.42
CA LEU A 247 7.63 8.35 -16.47
C LEU A 247 7.50 9.55 -17.43
N THR A 248 7.69 9.30 -18.71
CA THR A 248 7.58 10.29 -19.79
C THR A 248 6.58 9.83 -20.85
N GLY A 249 6.31 10.66 -21.86
CA GLY A 249 5.50 10.26 -23.02
C GLY A 249 6.05 9.06 -23.79
N GLU A 250 7.33 8.72 -23.62
CA GLU A 250 8.00 7.59 -24.24
C GLU A 250 8.23 6.41 -23.26
N GLY A 251 7.50 6.40 -22.14
CA GLY A 251 7.71 5.44 -21.05
C GLY A 251 8.77 5.92 -20.05
N PHE A 252 9.29 5.00 -19.23
CA PHE A 252 10.30 5.32 -18.23
C PHE A 252 11.65 5.64 -18.87
N ARG A 253 12.23 6.77 -18.47
CA ARG A 253 13.56 7.25 -18.89
C ARG A 253 14.36 7.66 -17.66
N PRO A 254 15.71 7.66 -17.71
CA PRO A 254 16.52 8.24 -16.64
C PRO A 254 15.99 9.62 -16.24
N ALA A 255 15.73 9.82 -14.94
CA ALA A 255 15.01 10.99 -14.49
C ALA A 255 15.81 12.26 -14.79
N GLY A 256 15.16 13.20 -15.48
CA GLY A 256 15.64 14.55 -15.73
C GLY A 256 14.91 15.58 -14.87
N GLY A 257 15.06 16.86 -15.23
CA GLY A 257 14.39 17.96 -14.51
C GLY A 257 12.91 18.17 -14.88
N ALA A 258 12.43 17.64 -16.00
CA ALA A 258 11.09 17.93 -16.51
C ALA A 258 10.05 16.89 -16.08
N ARG A 259 8.90 17.35 -15.58
CA ARG A 259 7.73 16.57 -15.19
C ARG A 259 6.56 16.94 -16.10
N ALA A 260 6.64 16.45 -17.33
CA ALA A 260 5.68 16.79 -18.38
C ALA A 260 4.49 15.82 -18.49
N ARG A 261 4.58 14.63 -17.89
CA ARG A 261 3.56 13.60 -18.01
C ARG A 261 2.91 13.28 -16.67
N SER A 262 1.64 13.62 -16.56
CA SER A 262 0.79 13.16 -15.46
C SER A 262 0.03 11.89 -15.85
N VAL A 263 -0.16 10.97 -14.89
CA VAL A 263 -0.96 9.75 -15.08
C VAL A 263 -2.44 9.93 -14.71
N VAL A 264 -2.75 10.94 -13.89
CA VAL A 264 -4.12 11.36 -13.58
C VAL A 264 -4.13 12.81 -13.11
N ASP A 265 -5.14 13.57 -13.54
CA ASP A 265 -5.40 14.94 -13.09
C ASP A 265 -6.09 14.92 -11.72
N ALA A 266 -5.29 14.84 -10.65
CA ALA A 266 -5.77 14.75 -9.28
C ALA A 266 -4.76 15.35 -8.28
N PHE A 267 -5.29 15.73 -7.11
CA PHE A 267 -4.53 15.86 -5.86
C PHE A 267 -4.83 14.65 -4.99
N SER A 268 -3.91 14.28 -4.10
CA SER A 268 -4.09 13.16 -3.17
C SER A 268 -4.62 11.90 -3.85
N ALA A 269 -3.75 11.20 -4.56
CA ALA A 269 -4.09 9.90 -5.16
C ALA A 269 -3.30 8.79 -4.48
N ASP A 270 -3.90 7.61 -4.41
CA ASP A 270 -3.23 6.39 -3.98
C ASP A 270 -3.34 5.34 -5.07
N TRP A 271 -2.43 4.38 -5.07
CA TRP A 271 -2.40 3.34 -6.08
C TRP A 271 -1.89 2.02 -5.53
N MET A 272 -2.21 0.96 -6.27
CA MET A 272 -1.70 -0.37 -6.03
C MET A 272 -1.54 -1.12 -7.35
N TRP A 273 -0.66 -2.11 -7.36
CA TRP A 273 -0.61 -3.08 -8.45
C TRP A 273 -1.64 -4.18 -8.20
N ALA A 274 -2.52 -4.46 -9.17
CA ALA A 274 -3.53 -5.53 -9.07
C ALA A 274 -3.12 -6.71 -9.97
N PRO A 275 -2.50 -7.78 -9.43
CA PRO A 275 -1.97 -8.88 -10.26
C PRO A 275 -3.03 -9.58 -11.11
N ALA A 276 -4.24 -9.76 -10.55
CA ALA A 276 -5.34 -10.40 -11.25
C ALA A 276 -5.87 -9.56 -12.43
N LEU A 277 -5.66 -8.24 -12.40
CA LEU A 277 -5.97 -7.35 -13.52
C LEU A 277 -4.79 -7.09 -14.45
N ASP A 278 -3.56 -7.42 -14.03
CA ASP A 278 -2.29 -7.01 -14.66
C ASP A 278 -2.26 -5.49 -14.94
N ALA A 279 -2.69 -4.70 -13.96
CA ALA A 279 -2.81 -3.25 -14.08
C ALA A 279 -2.50 -2.52 -12.77
N PHE A 280 -2.00 -1.29 -12.89
CA PHE A 280 -2.03 -0.32 -11.81
C PHE A 280 -3.44 0.20 -11.63
N ALA A 281 -3.99 0.06 -10.42
CA ALA A 281 -5.25 0.68 -10.01
C ALA A 281 -4.93 1.98 -9.27
N ILE A 282 -5.31 3.13 -9.84
CA ILE A 282 -5.06 4.47 -9.28
C ILE A 282 -6.38 5.04 -8.78
N ALA A 283 -6.51 5.15 -7.46
CA ALA A 283 -7.65 5.73 -6.78
C ALA A 283 -7.45 7.23 -6.59
N HIS A 284 -8.42 8.03 -7.06
CA HIS A 284 -8.39 9.48 -6.97
C HIS A 284 -9.82 10.03 -6.83
N GLN A 285 -9.96 11.19 -6.20
CA GLN A 285 -11.27 11.74 -5.90
C GLN A 285 -11.90 12.46 -7.10
N THR A 286 -13.23 12.35 -7.20
CA THR A 286 -14.09 12.99 -8.21
C THR A 286 -15.35 13.51 -7.54
N ALA A 287 -16.22 14.25 -8.24
CA ALA A 287 -17.43 14.81 -7.62
C ALA A 287 -18.33 13.75 -6.93
N ASP A 288 -18.34 12.51 -7.43
CA ASP A 288 -19.27 11.46 -7.01
C ASP A 288 -18.67 10.42 -6.04
N GLY A 289 -17.39 10.57 -5.68
CA GLY A 289 -16.67 9.62 -4.84
C GLY A 289 -15.23 9.41 -5.30
N THR A 290 -14.71 8.21 -5.05
CA THR A 290 -13.35 7.84 -5.47
C THR A 290 -13.42 7.06 -6.79
N SER A 291 -12.89 7.65 -7.85
CA SER A 291 -12.68 6.97 -9.12
C SER A 291 -11.40 6.13 -9.04
N VAL A 292 -11.44 4.92 -9.60
CA VAL A 292 -10.27 4.07 -9.79
C VAL A 292 -10.03 3.93 -11.29
N THR A 293 -8.89 4.45 -11.74
CA THR A 293 -8.42 4.33 -13.13
C THR A 293 -7.39 3.22 -13.24
N PHE A 294 -7.32 2.57 -14.40
CA PHE A 294 -6.45 1.42 -14.61
C PHE A 294 -5.43 1.72 -15.70
N TRP A 295 -4.15 1.57 -15.39
CA TRP A 295 -3.05 1.65 -16.36
C TRP A 295 -2.40 0.29 -16.54
N ASP A 296 -2.06 -0.06 -17.77
CA ASP A 296 -1.15 -1.17 -18.02
C ASP A 296 0.24 -0.88 -17.41
N ARG A 297 1.05 -1.94 -17.30
CA ARG A 297 2.38 -1.90 -16.69
C ARG A 297 3.32 -0.83 -17.30
N ASP A 298 3.19 -0.59 -18.60
CA ASP A 298 4.05 0.33 -19.35
C ASP A 298 3.49 1.76 -19.41
N PHE A 299 2.32 2.01 -18.80
CA PHE A 299 1.57 3.24 -18.93
C PHE A 299 1.38 3.63 -20.40
N THR A 300 0.96 2.71 -21.25
CA THR A 300 0.64 2.98 -22.67
C THR A 300 -0.85 2.99 -22.95
N SER A 301 -1.64 2.32 -22.11
CA SER A 301 -3.08 2.17 -22.32
C SER A 301 -3.84 2.00 -21.01
N HIS A 302 -5.16 2.19 -21.09
CA HIS A 302 -6.09 1.85 -20.02
C HIS A 302 -6.79 0.54 -20.37
N PRO A 303 -6.39 -0.61 -19.79
CA PRO A 303 -6.96 -1.92 -20.14
C PRO A 303 -8.42 -2.07 -19.70
N TYR A 304 -8.85 -1.27 -18.72
CA TYR A 304 -10.20 -1.24 -18.18
C TYR A 304 -10.70 0.21 -18.09
N PRO A 305 -12.00 0.46 -18.34
CA PRO A 305 -12.61 1.74 -18.01
C PRO A 305 -12.53 2.04 -16.50
N PRO A 306 -12.58 3.32 -16.09
CA PRO A 306 -12.60 3.67 -14.68
C PRO A 306 -13.85 3.14 -13.98
N VAL A 307 -13.70 2.75 -12.71
CA VAL A 307 -14.81 2.36 -11.83
C VAL A 307 -14.96 3.37 -10.69
N LEU A 308 -16.16 3.46 -10.09
CA LEU A 308 -16.46 4.41 -9.02
C LEU A 308 -16.73 3.68 -7.70
N ILE A 309 -16.03 4.09 -6.64
CA ILE A 309 -16.37 3.79 -5.24
C ILE A 309 -17.20 4.97 -4.70
N PRO A 310 -18.54 4.83 -4.62
CA PRO A 310 -19.42 5.94 -4.29
C PRO A 310 -19.29 6.39 -2.84
N GLY A 311 -19.81 7.58 -2.54
CA GLY A 311 -19.97 8.09 -1.19
C GLY A 311 -19.20 9.38 -0.91
N PRO A 312 -19.38 9.95 0.29
CA PRO A 312 -18.78 11.23 0.63
C PRO A 312 -17.26 11.13 0.73
N TRP A 313 -16.60 12.23 0.40
CA TRP A 313 -15.17 12.43 0.59
C TRP A 313 -14.87 13.93 0.77
N GLN A 314 -13.72 14.21 1.37
CA GLN A 314 -13.13 15.55 1.48
C GLN A 314 -11.64 15.51 1.17
N GLU A 315 -10.98 14.42 1.53
CA GLU A 315 -9.57 14.17 1.26
C GLU A 315 -9.34 12.64 1.27
N GLY A 316 -8.31 12.20 0.57
CA GLY A 316 -7.86 10.82 0.41
C GLY A 316 -7.76 10.56 -1.09
N PRO A 317 -7.75 9.30 -1.54
CA PRO A 317 -8.03 8.07 -0.79
C PRO A 317 -6.75 7.40 -0.25
N GLY A 318 -6.93 6.46 0.67
CA GLY A 318 -5.94 5.43 0.99
C GLY A 318 -6.51 4.06 0.66
N LEU A 319 -5.97 3.40 -0.37
CA LEU A 319 -6.32 2.03 -0.75
C LEU A 319 -5.87 1.06 0.34
N VAL A 320 -6.71 0.07 0.62
CA VAL A 320 -6.32 -1.10 1.39
C VAL A 320 -5.42 -1.96 0.51
N ARG A 321 -4.14 -2.06 0.88
CA ARG A 321 -3.13 -2.78 0.09
C ARG A 321 -2.33 -3.75 0.95
N ARG A 322 -1.71 -4.74 0.31
CA ARG A 322 -0.68 -5.58 0.93
C ARG A 322 0.56 -4.75 1.27
N PRO A 323 1.48 -5.29 2.11
CA PRO A 323 2.62 -4.50 2.57
C PRO A 323 3.50 -3.97 1.44
N ASP A 324 3.65 -4.69 0.33
CA ASP A 324 4.41 -4.27 -0.85
C ASP A 324 3.68 -3.24 -1.75
N GLY A 325 2.42 -2.94 -1.47
CA GLY A 325 1.59 -2.04 -2.29
C GLY A 325 0.83 -2.76 -3.41
N THR A 326 0.65 -4.08 -3.34
CA THR A 326 -0.25 -4.83 -4.23
C THR A 326 -1.68 -4.88 -3.67
N ALA A 327 -2.66 -5.03 -4.56
CA ALA A 327 -4.06 -5.22 -4.18
C ALA A 327 -4.23 -6.51 -3.39
N PRO A 328 -5.04 -6.56 -2.31
CA PRO A 328 -5.41 -7.81 -1.63
C PRO A 328 -6.02 -8.80 -2.62
N VAL A 329 -5.75 -10.10 -2.45
CA VAL A 329 -6.34 -11.16 -3.29
C VAL A 329 -7.60 -11.65 -2.59
N SER A 330 -8.69 -11.76 -3.35
CA SER A 330 -9.93 -12.37 -2.87
C SER A 330 -9.67 -13.81 -2.42
N THR A 331 -10.07 -14.16 -1.20
CA THR A 331 -9.89 -15.51 -0.67
C THR A 331 -10.90 -16.51 -1.22
N SER A 332 -12.05 -16.03 -1.73
CA SER A 332 -13.11 -16.86 -2.32
C SER A 332 -12.96 -17.01 -3.83
N ASP A 333 -12.48 -15.97 -4.52
CA ASP A 333 -12.32 -15.94 -5.97
C ASP A 333 -11.10 -15.10 -6.39
N PRO A 334 -9.87 -15.59 -6.16
CA PRO A 334 -8.64 -14.85 -6.44
C PRO A 334 -8.46 -14.49 -7.91
N CYS A 335 -9.04 -15.29 -8.82
CA CYS A 335 -8.87 -15.14 -10.26
C CYS A 335 -9.92 -14.24 -10.91
N GLY A 336 -11.11 -14.08 -10.30
CA GLY A 336 -12.23 -13.32 -10.89
C GLY A 336 -12.63 -12.07 -10.12
N THR A 337 -12.04 -11.83 -8.94
CA THR A 337 -12.42 -10.72 -8.06
C THR A 337 -11.21 -9.95 -7.54
N VAL A 338 -11.18 -8.62 -7.74
CA VAL A 338 -10.27 -7.71 -7.04
C VAL A 338 -11.08 -6.81 -6.09
N PRO A 339 -10.87 -6.93 -4.76
CA PRO A 339 -11.45 -6.00 -3.80
C PRO A 339 -10.78 -4.63 -3.91
N LEU A 340 -11.59 -3.57 -4.01
CA LEU A 340 -11.17 -2.18 -4.06
C LEU A 340 -11.75 -1.46 -2.84
N ASP A 341 -11.03 -1.51 -1.72
CA ASP A 341 -11.39 -0.87 -0.46
C ASP A 341 -10.54 0.38 -0.23
N VAL A 342 -11.17 1.46 0.23
CA VAL A 342 -10.53 2.74 0.52
C VAL A 342 -10.93 3.28 1.89
N LEU A 343 -9.97 3.88 2.58
CA LEU A 343 -10.24 4.82 3.67
C LEU A 343 -10.08 6.24 3.14
N ARG A 344 -11.01 7.13 3.48
CA ARG A 344 -10.95 8.55 3.09
C ARG A 344 -11.64 9.44 4.11
N ALA A 345 -11.16 10.67 4.25
CA ALA A 345 -11.79 11.70 5.07
C ALA A 345 -13.14 12.08 4.45
N THR A 346 -14.17 12.30 5.28
CA THR A 346 -15.55 12.52 4.80
C THR A 346 -16.20 13.80 5.31
N ALA A 347 -15.59 14.47 6.29
CA ALA A 347 -16.06 15.74 6.85
C ALA A 347 -14.98 16.82 6.77
N LEU A 348 -15.40 18.09 6.84
CA LEU A 348 -14.52 19.26 6.80
C LEU A 348 -14.83 20.16 8.00
N LEU A 349 -14.02 20.10 9.06
CA LEU A 349 -14.31 20.75 10.35
C LEU A 349 -13.05 21.15 11.15
N PRO A 350 -12.37 22.28 10.90
CA PRO A 350 -12.38 23.12 9.70
C PRO A 350 -11.49 22.55 8.57
N ALA A 351 -10.78 21.45 8.83
CA ALA A 351 -9.94 20.70 7.88
C ALA A 351 -10.47 19.27 7.73
N PRO A 352 -9.98 18.48 6.74
CA PRO A 352 -10.55 17.17 6.44
C PRO A 352 -10.39 16.21 7.61
N THR A 353 -11.47 15.50 7.95
CA THR A 353 -11.51 14.60 9.10
C THR A 353 -12.57 13.52 8.87
N ASP A 354 -12.88 12.75 9.91
CA ASP A 354 -13.88 11.69 9.90
C ASP A 354 -13.57 10.65 8.82
N ILE A 355 -12.41 10.00 8.95
CA ILE A 355 -11.99 8.93 8.04
C ILE A 355 -12.94 7.74 8.18
N ARG A 356 -13.53 7.34 7.05
CA ARG A 356 -14.47 6.23 6.93
C ARG A 356 -13.98 5.24 5.87
N HIS A 357 -14.46 4.02 5.97
CA HIS A 357 -14.17 2.95 5.01
C HIS A 357 -15.30 2.84 3.99
N PHE A 358 -14.94 2.65 2.71
CA PHE A 358 -15.80 2.33 1.59
C PHE A 358 -15.13 1.28 0.71
N GLY A 359 -15.90 0.45 0.01
CA GLY A 359 -15.31 -0.50 -0.92
C GLY A 359 -16.31 -1.08 -1.92
N ILE A 360 -15.76 -1.67 -2.97
CA ILE A 360 -16.47 -2.45 -3.98
C ILE A 360 -15.61 -3.65 -4.38
N ASP A 361 -16.22 -4.64 -5.02
CA ASP A 361 -15.51 -5.69 -5.71
C ASP A 361 -15.58 -5.43 -7.22
N ALA A 362 -14.43 -5.44 -7.88
CA ALA A 362 -14.33 -5.44 -9.33
C ALA A 362 -14.28 -6.89 -9.83
N THR A 363 -15.12 -7.21 -10.82
CA THR A 363 -15.24 -8.54 -11.45
C THR A 363 -15.35 -8.41 -12.98
N GLY A 364 -15.57 -9.52 -13.69
CA GLY A 364 -15.75 -9.51 -15.16
C GLY A 364 -14.44 -9.65 -15.96
N PHE A 365 -13.37 -10.11 -15.32
CA PHE A 365 -12.06 -10.37 -15.94
C PHE A 365 -11.59 -11.81 -15.67
N GLU A 366 -10.53 -12.25 -16.36
CA GLU A 366 -9.92 -13.58 -16.19
C GLU A 366 -8.47 -13.45 -15.71
N GLY A 367 -8.25 -13.38 -14.40
CA GLY A 367 -6.94 -13.10 -13.80
C GLY A 367 -5.97 -14.28 -13.67
N CYS A 368 -6.37 -15.49 -14.06
CA CYS A 368 -5.54 -16.69 -14.02
C CYS A 368 -5.53 -17.42 -15.37
N ALA A 369 -5.64 -16.66 -16.46
CA ALA A 369 -5.73 -17.22 -17.81
C ALA A 369 -4.40 -17.79 -18.32
N THR A 370 -3.27 -17.26 -17.85
CA THR A 370 -1.92 -17.69 -18.23
C THR A 370 -1.17 -18.29 -17.05
N PRO A 371 -0.20 -19.20 -17.27
CA PRO A 371 0.60 -19.78 -16.19
C PRO A 371 1.32 -18.70 -15.37
N GLU A 372 1.90 -17.70 -16.03
CA GLU A 372 2.64 -16.63 -15.37
C GLU A 372 1.74 -15.79 -14.46
N GLN A 373 0.53 -15.46 -14.92
CA GLN A 373 -0.41 -14.68 -14.12
C GLN A 373 -1.01 -15.51 -12.98
N ALA A 374 -1.38 -16.76 -13.26
CA ALA A 374 -1.87 -17.69 -12.24
C ALA A 374 -0.82 -17.93 -11.14
N ALA A 375 0.46 -18.02 -11.51
CA ALA A 375 1.57 -18.18 -10.58
C ALA A 375 1.67 -17.03 -9.58
N VAL A 376 1.47 -15.78 -10.02
CA VAL A 376 1.50 -14.59 -9.16
C VAL A 376 0.22 -14.45 -8.34
N VAL A 377 -0.95 -14.62 -8.97
CA VAL A 377 -2.25 -14.41 -8.33
C VAL A 377 -2.56 -15.47 -7.27
N LEU A 378 -2.14 -16.72 -7.54
CA LEU A 378 -2.42 -17.86 -6.68
C LEU A 378 -1.25 -18.22 -5.76
N ASP A 379 -0.20 -17.40 -5.68
CA ASP A 379 0.87 -17.62 -4.71
C ASP A 379 0.29 -17.68 -3.28
N GLY A 380 0.59 -18.76 -2.55
CA GLY A 380 0.00 -19.03 -1.25
C GLY A 380 -1.44 -19.56 -1.29
N PHE A 381 -1.96 -19.98 -2.45
CA PHE A 381 -3.22 -20.71 -2.61
C PHE A 381 -2.96 -22.16 -3.03
N ALA A 382 -3.96 -23.03 -2.80
CA ALA A 382 -3.93 -24.40 -3.31
C ALA A 382 -5.10 -24.65 -4.26
N VAL A 383 -4.85 -25.41 -5.31
CA VAL A 383 -5.84 -25.72 -6.36
C VAL A 383 -6.02 -27.23 -6.54
N PRO A 384 -7.24 -27.70 -6.88
CA PRO A 384 -7.46 -29.10 -7.22
C PRO A 384 -6.63 -29.52 -8.44
N SER A 385 -5.90 -30.62 -8.31
CA SER A 385 -5.05 -31.18 -9.36
C SER A 385 -5.76 -32.29 -10.15
N PRO A 386 -5.45 -32.49 -11.45
CA PRO A 386 -5.95 -33.63 -12.23
C PRO A 386 -5.51 -34.99 -11.67
N ALA A 387 -4.47 -35.03 -10.84
CA ALA A 387 -3.96 -36.24 -10.19
C ALA A 387 -4.80 -36.72 -8.98
N ARG A 388 -5.96 -36.09 -8.71
CA ARG A 388 -6.76 -36.29 -7.47
C ARG A 388 -6.00 -35.91 -6.19
N THR A 389 -5.08 -34.97 -6.33
CA THR A 389 -4.32 -34.34 -5.23
C THR A 389 -4.65 -32.85 -5.20
N VAL A 390 -3.94 -32.10 -4.36
CA VAL A 390 -3.97 -30.64 -4.36
C VAL A 390 -2.59 -30.12 -4.74
N ASP A 391 -2.52 -29.11 -5.60
CA ASP A 391 -1.28 -28.43 -5.95
C ASP A 391 -1.24 -27.08 -5.20
N VAL A 392 -0.27 -26.90 -4.29
CA VAL A 392 0.02 -25.65 -3.59
C VAL A 392 0.88 -24.80 -4.51
N VAL A 393 0.43 -23.60 -4.85
CA VAL A 393 1.20 -22.65 -5.66
C VAL A 393 2.08 -21.82 -4.72
N HIS A 394 3.38 -21.83 -4.97
CA HIS A 394 4.37 -21.17 -4.14
C HIS A 394 5.60 -20.80 -4.99
N ASP A 395 6.05 -19.55 -4.91
CA ASP A 395 7.24 -19.02 -5.60
C ASP A 395 7.25 -19.29 -7.11
N GLY A 396 6.07 -19.20 -7.72
CA GLY A 396 5.86 -19.43 -9.15
C GLY A 396 5.91 -20.90 -9.59
N GLN A 397 5.91 -21.82 -8.62
CA GLN A 397 5.98 -23.27 -8.82
C GLN A 397 4.80 -23.95 -8.12
N ARG A 398 4.70 -25.28 -8.23
CA ARG A 398 3.72 -26.05 -7.47
C ARG A 398 4.37 -27.15 -6.64
N VAL A 399 3.93 -27.26 -5.39
CA VAL A 399 4.19 -28.39 -4.51
C VAL A 399 2.93 -29.24 -4.45
N ARG A 400 3.04 -30.51 -4.85
CA ARG A 400 1.90 -31.42 -4.81
C ARG A 400 1.72 -31.98 -3.42
N VAL A 401 0.50 -31.93 -2.90
CA VAL A 401 0.14 -32.45 -1.59
C VAL A 401 -1.03 -33.43 -1.76
N GLU A 402 -0.85 -34.66 -1.29
CA GLU A 402 -1.88 -35.70 -1.45
C GLU A 402 -3.12 -35.46 -0.57
N ARG A 403 -2.92 -34.88 0.62
CA ARG A 403 -4.00 -34.61 1.58
C ARG A 403 -4.48 -33.16 1.50
N ARG A 404 -5.76 -32.95 1.18
CA ARG A 404 -6.37 -31.60 1.19
C ARG A 404 -6.26 -30.93 2.56
N SER A 405 -6.49 -31.67 3.66
CA SER A 405 -6.39 -31.14 5.03
C SER A 405 -4.98 -30.64 5.38
N VAL A 406 -3.95 -31.16 4.72
CA VAL A 406 -2.57 -30.69 4.87
C VAL A 406 -2.39 -29.39 4.09
N ALA A 407 -2.87 -29.35 2.83
CA ALA A 407 -2.85 -28.11 2.04
C ALA A 407 -3.59 -26.96 2.75
N GLU A 408 -4.75 -27.22 3.37
CA GLU A 408 -5.53 -26.25 4.14
C GLU A 408 -4.78 -25.61 5.32
N LEU A 409 -3.68 -26.22 5.79
CA LEU A 409 -2.79 -25.67 6.81
C LEU A 409 -1.57 -24.94 6.23
N LEU A 410 -1.29 -25.14 4.94
CA LEU A 410 -0.17 -24.50 4.23
C LEU A 410 -0.59 -23.18 3.56
N VAL A 411 -1.81 -23.09 3.02
CA VAL A 411 -2.21 -21.97 2.14
C VAL A 411 -3.31 -21.05 2.69
N THR A 412 -3.34 -19.79 2.25
CA THR A 412 -4.41 -18.83 2.61
C THR A 412 -5.81 -19.34 2.27
N GLY A 413 -5.95 -20.05 1.16
CA GLY A 413 -7.22 -20.64 0.74
C GLY A 413 -7.01 -21.82 -0.22
N VAL A 414 -7.93 -22.78 -0.17
CA VAL A 414 -8.01 -23.88 -1.13
C VAL A 414 -9.18 -23.63 -2.06
N LEU A 415 -8.92 -23.52 -3.35
CA LEU A 415 -9.98 -23.34 -4.34
C LEU A 415 -10.79 -24.61 -4.52
N ASP A 416 -12.08 -24.44 -4.80
CA ASP A 416 -12.99 -25.56 -5.07
C ASP A 416 -12.96 -26.00 -6.53
N ARG A 417 -12.43 -25.15 -7.41
CA ARG A 417 -12.33 -25.41 -8.85
C ARG A 417 -10.88 -25.43 -9.28
N ARG A 418 -10.58 -26.35 -10.21
CA ARG A 418 -9.29 -26.41 -10.90
C ARG A 418 -9.08 -25.16 -11.75
N VAL A 419 -7.85 -24.67 -11.76
CA VAL A 419 -7.38 -23.59 -12.64
C VAL A 419 -6.39 -24.21 -13.62
N SER A 420 -6.75 -24.31 -14.90
CA SER A 420 -5.96 -25.06 -15.88
C SER A 420 -4.56 -24.48 -16.12
N ALA A 421 -4.40 -23.17 -16.00
CA ALA A 421 -3.10 -22.51 -16.15
C ALA A 421 -2.07 -22.98 -15.12
N VAL A 422 -2.51 -23.38 -13.92
CA VAL A 422 -1.61 -23.92 -12.87
C VAL A 422 -1.02 -25.27 -13.29
N ASP A 423 -1.69 -26.01 -14.18
CA ASP A 423 -1.19 -27.32 -14.62
C ASP A 423 0.10 -27.25 -15.42
N GLU A 424 0.43 -26.07 -15.95
CA GLU A 424 1.64 -25.82 -16.74
C GLU A 424 2.83 -25.41 -15.87
N LEU A 425 2.61 -25.06 -14.59
CA LEU A 425 3.68 -24.75 -13.65
C LEU A 425 4.53 -26.00 -13.33
N PRO A 426 5.83 -25.86 -13.05
CA PRO A 426 6.65 -27.02 -12.69
C PRO A 426 6.25 -27.59 -11.33
N VAL A 427 6.06 -28.92 -11.25
CA VAL A 427 6.01 -29.62 -9.95
C VAL A 427 7.42 -29.72 -9.42
N VAL A 428 7.65 -29.14 -8.25
CA VAL A 428 8.98 -29.10 -7.62
C VAL A 428 9.07 -29.92 -6.34
N GLY A 429 8.04 -30.67 -6.00
CA GLY A 429 8.05 -31.66 -4.93
C GLY A 429 6.67 -32.28 -4.73
N THR A 430 6.63 -33.55 -4.31
CA THR A 430 5.39 -34.23 -3.91
C THR A 430 5.46 -34.62 -2.43
N ILE A 431 4.60 -34.03 -1.61
CA ILE A 431 4.40 -34.41 -0.22
C ILE A 431 3.31 -35.50 -0.16
N GLY A 432 3.76 -36.72 0.05
CA GLY A 432 2.91 -37.89 0.22
C GLY A 432 2.18 -37.93 1.57
N THR A 433 1.12 -38.71 1.61
CA THR A 433 0.41 -39.05 2.85
C THR A 433 1.36 -39.72 3.84
N GLY A 434 1.44 -39.23 5.07
CA GLY A 434 2.32 -39.78 6.10
C GLY A 434 3.81 -39.66 5.76
N ALA A 435 4.17 -38.72 4.88
CA ALA A 435 5.56 -38.43 4.52
C ALA A 435 6.41 -38.26 5.79
N GLU A 436 7.64 -38.77 5.81
CA GLU A 436 8.52 -38.63 6.97
C GLU A 436 8.75 -37.16 7.30
N ALA A 437 8.68 -36.82 8.58
CA ALA A 437 9.00 -35.49 9.08
C ALA A 437 10.30 -35.54 9.89
N LEU A 438 11.17 -34.55 9.70
CA LEU A 438 12.35 -34.37 10.52
C LEU A 438 12.16 -33.18 11.46
N ARG A 439 12.77 -33.24 12.64
CA ARG A 439 12.86 -32.12 13.58
C ARG A 439 14.32 -31.80 13.87
N ALA A 440 14.70 -30.54 13.62
CA ALA A 440 16.01 -30.02 13.95
C ALA A 440 16.16 -29.78 15.46
N PRO A 441 17.40 -29.70 15.99
CA PRO A 441 17.63 -29.32 17.39
C PRO A 441 17.08 -27.94 17.76
N SER A 442 16.89 -27.04 16.78
CA SER A 442 16.23 -25.74 16.96
C SER A 442 14.72 -25.83 17.22
N GLY A 443 14.12 -27.02 17.00
CA GLY A 443 12.68 -27.24 17.05
C GLY A 443 11.97 -27.07 15.69
N GLU A 444 12.70 -26.67 14.64
CA GLU A 444 12.15 -26.56 13.28
C GLU A 444 11.72 -27.94 12.76
N VAL A 445 10.56 -27.99 12.08
CA VAL A 445 9.97 -29.23 11.53
C VAL A 445 9.89 -29.09 10.01
N ALA A 446 10.25 -30.16 9.30
CA ALA A 446 10.12 -30.23 7.84
C ALA A 446 9.59 -31.59 7.38
N LEU A 447 8.77 -31.59 6.33
CA LEU A 447 8.32 -32.79 5.63
C LEU A 447 9.31 -33.14 4.50
N LEU A 448 9.57 -34.43 4.33
CA LEU A 448 10.31 -34.93 3.18
C LEU A 448 9.36 -35.12 1.99
N ASP A 449 9.75 -34.59 0.82
CA ASP A 449 9.07 -34.94 -0.43
C ASP A 449 9.55 -36.30 -0.99
N ASP A 450 8.97 -36.71 -2.11
CA ASP A 450 9.29 -37.92 -2.87
C ASP A 450 10.75 -38.00 -3.37
N GLU A 451 11.45 -36.88 -3.44
CA GLU A 451 12.87 -36.79 -3.77
C GLU A 451 13.78 -36.69 -2.53
N GLY A 452 13.20 -36.69 -1.33
CA GLY A 452 13.93 -36.57 -0.06
C GLY A 452 14.42 -35.17 0.27
N ARG A 453 13.81 -34.13 -0.31
CA ARG A 453 14.07 -32.72 0.02
C ARG A 453 13.21 -32.27 1.20
N LEU A 454 13.75 -31.39 2.03
CA LEU A 454 13.05 -30.83 3.20
C LEU A 454 12.21 -29.61 2.82
N TRP A 455 10.92 -29.68 3.13
CA TRP A 455 9.97 -28.58 3.09
C TRP A 455 9.64 -28.15 4.51
N THR A 456 10.11 -26.98 4.94
CA THR A 456 9.86 -26.48 6.29
C THR A 456 8.37 -26.16 6.45
N VAL A 457 7.77 -26.61 7.56
CA VAL A 457 6.33 -26.47 7.84
C VAL A 457 6.09 -26.17 9.31
N ALA A 458 4.89 -25.69 9.64
CA ALA A 458 4.45 -25.62 11.03
C ALA A 458 4.24 -27.05 11.60
N PRO A 459 4.55 -27.33 12.89
CA PRO A 459 4.44 -28.68 13.46
C PRO A 459 3.06 -29.34 13.32
N GLU A 460 1.99 -28.56 13.33
CA GLU A 460 0.60 -29.00 13.12
C GLU A 460 0.37 -29.61 11.73
N VAL A 461 1.13 -29.18 10.71
CA VAL A 461 1.06 -29.73 9.34
C VAL A 461 1.53 -31.18 9.34
N ALA A 462 2.65 -31.47 9.99
CA ALA A 462 3.17 -32.84 10.12
C ALA A 462 2.18 -33.74 10.89
N ALA A 463 1.56 -33.21 11.95
CA ALA A 463 0.53 -33.93 12.68
C ALA A 463 -0.71 -34.23 11.80
N ALA A 464 -1.21 -33.25 11.04
CA ALA A 464 -2.34 -33.43 10.13
C ALA A 464 -2.05 -34.38 8.96
N ASN A 465 -0.78 -34.48 8.54
CA ASN A 465 -0.35 -35.44 7.54
C ASN A 465 -0.14 -36.86 8.09
N GLU A 466 -0.29 -37.06 9.41
CA GLU A 466 0.08 -38.30 10.12
C GLU A 466 1.55 -38.68 9.88
N SER A 467 2.40 -37.68 9.74
CA SER A 467 3.82 -37.86 9.49
C SER A 467 4.54 -38.33 10.75
N PRO A 468 5.33 -39.41 10.69
CA PRO A 468 6.24 -39.77 11.78
C PRO A 468 7.35 -38.72 11.88
N VAL A 469 7.52 -38.13 13.06
CA VAL A 469 8.53 -37.11 13.33
C VAL A 469 9.78 -37.74 13.94
N THR A 470 10.92 -37.57 13.29
CA THR A 470 12.23 -38.05 13.76
C THR A 470 13.12 -36.86 14.15
N ASP A 471 13.60 -36.84 15.40
CA ASP A 471 14.61 -35.86 15.83
C ASP A 471 15.96 -36.22 15.21
N VAL A 472 16.62 -35.24 14.58
CA VAL A 472 17.92 -35.42 13.91
C VAL A 472 18.96 -34.44 14.46
N SER A 473 20.24 -34.78 14.31
CA SER A 473 21.32 -33.86 14.63
C SER A 473 21.40 -32.70 13.63
N GLN A 474 22.01 -31.57 14.03
CA GLN A 474 22.20 -30.42 13.15
C GLN A 474 22.97 -30.78 11.86
N PRO A 475 24.07 -31.57 11.89
CA PRO A 475 24.76 -31.99 10.67
C PRO A 475 23.88 -32.84 9.75
N GLU A 476 23.02 -33.71 10.30
CA GLU A 476 22.09 -34.50 9.50
C GLU A 476 21.03 -33.62 8.83
N TRP A 477 20.45 -32.67 9.58
CA TRP A 477 19.50 -31.68 9.06
C TRP A 477 20.11 -30.85 7.92
N ASP A 478 21.32 -30.34 8.12
CA ASP A 478 22.01 -29.48 7.14
C ASP A 478 22.50 -30.25 5.91
N SER A 479 22.68 -31.58 6.02
CA SER A 479 23.06 -32.42 4.90
C SER A 479 21.93 -32.72 3.91
N ARG A 480 20.67 -32.49 4.32
CA ARG A 480 19.51 -32.78 3.47
C ARG A 480 19.30 -31.68 2.42
N PRO A 481 18.99 -32.04 1.16
CA PRO A 481 18.55 -31.07 0.17
C PRO A 481 17.33 -30.27 0.66
N ARG A 482 17.24 -29.00 0.29
CA ARG A 482 16.10 -28.12 0.63
C ARG A 482 15.12 -28.07 -0.53
N GLY A 483 13.85 -28.28 -0.22
CA GLY A 483 12.73 -28.05 -1.13
C GLY A 483 12.26 -26.60 -1.04
N GLY A 484 12.07 -26.08 0.18
CA GLY A 484 11.63 -24.70 0.43
C GLY A 484 11.03 -24.52 1.82
N ASP A 485 10.33 -23.41 2.03
CA ASP A 485 9.60 -23.10 3.27
C ASP A 485 8.13 -22.85 2.94
N LEU A 486 7.23 -23.67 3.50
CA LEU A 486 5.79 -23.59 3.27
C LEU A 486 5.04 -23.05 4.50
N ARG A 487 5.74 -22.40 5.42
CA ARG A 487 5.10 -21.69 6.55
C ARG A 487 4.44 -20.40 6.06
N ARG A 488 3.33 -20.04 6.72
CA ARG A 488 2.58 -18.80 6.46
C ARG A 488 3.13 -17.59 7.21
#